data_AF-A0A518B009-F1
#
_entry.id   AF-A0A518B009-F1
#
_cell.length_a   1.000
_cell.length_b   1.000
_cell.length_c   1.000
_cell.angle_alpha   90.00
_cell.angle_beta   90.00
_cell.angle_gamma   90.00
#
_symmetry.space_group_name_H-M   'P 1'
#
loop_
_entity.id
_entity.type
_entity.pdbx_description
1 polymer ?
#
loop_
_entity_poly.entity_id
_entity_poly.type
_entity_poly.pdbx_seq_one_letter_code
_entity_poly.pdbx_strand_id
1 'polypeptide(L)'
;MPSPFPRVARRLSLMLLLFCPVLAVGADDDVKPIAIAEITRQGIGFDKEIAPILRSHCTACHRGNDADGSLSLETVAAIREGGDSGPAFVPGKGGESLLVKVAAHREEPIMPPLDNDVNASPLSPEELGLLKRWIDEGGKESSKSAATMDWQPLPPDTHPIRAVALSPDGTWLAFGRGNRLLVGPVASAESTSELNDPATTNVVPANGRPPAHLDVIASLAFSPDGHRLASGGFRTVKIWQRDNKNGAPSWRLERTIGSIDNPGIFGDRVTALGFSPDGKRLATGGGVPAASGELRIWDVASGEPVRRVPDPHSDVVLSIDYSADGKLLATGAADKFAKVFAVDDGKQVASMEGHTHHVLGIAWRKDGKVIASAGADNEIKLWSYPETKQMRAIKGFGKEVTAIDFLGDSANTIAGSADHTVRMHDTNNGRELRRLGGSSDFVYALAITADGKIVIAGGQDGVLRIWNTADGKLIGQRAPTPPKGS
;
A
#
# COMPACT_ATOMS: atom_id res chain seq x y z
N MET A 1 -8.80 -61.18 -54.60
CA MET A 1 -7.58 -60.71 -53.91
C MET A 1 -6.67 -60.10 -54.98
N PRO A 2 -6.07 -58.94 -54.72
CA PRO A 2 -5.99 -57.84 -55.68
C PRO A 2 -5.18 -58.19 -56.92
N SER A 3 -5.73 -57.78 -58.05
CA SER A 3 -5.25 -57.97 -59.42
C SER A 3 -4.86 -56.59 -60.01
N PRO A 4 -4.30 -56.50 -61.22
CA PRO A 4 -3.10 -55.71 -61.49
C PRO A 4 -3.36 -54.49 -62.41
N PHE A 5 -2.37 -53.60 -62.55
CA PHE A 5 -2.26 -52.64 -63.66
C PHE A 5 -2.33 -53.38 -65.03
N PRO A 6 -2.77 -52.80 -66.20
CA PRO A 6 -2.23 -51.55 -66.77
C PRO A 6 -3.08 -50.74 -67.84
N ARG A 7 -2.57 -49.53 -68.15
CA ARG A 7 -2.47 -48.76 -69.45
C ARG A 7 -3.64 -48.55 -70.46
N VAL A 8 -3.88 -47.23 -70.70
CA VAL A 8 -4.04 -46.47 -71.98
C VAL A 8 -5.44 -46.35 -72.63
N ALA A 9 -5.95 -45.10 -72.75
CA ALA A 9 -6.22 -44.40 -74.03
C ALA A 9 -6.91 -43.04 -73.82
N ARG A 10 -6.41 -42.00 -74.51
CA ARG A 10 -6.95 -40.63 -74.63
C ARG A 10 -8.21 -40.59 -75.50
N ARG A 11 -9.15 -39.68 -75.20
CA ARG A 11 -9.84 -38.86 -76.22
C ARG A 11 -10.07 -37.43 -75.74
N LEU A 12 -9.80 -36.52 -76.68
CA LEU A 12 -9.80 -35.06 -76.62
C LEU A 12 -11.20 -34.46 -76.39
N SER A 13 -11.25 -33.28 -75.76
CA SER A 13 -11.99 -32.14 -76.33
C SER A 13 -11.46 -30.80 -75.82
N LEU A 14 -10.94 -30.05 -76.80
CA LEU A 14 -10.87 -28.60 -77.01
C LEU A 14 -10.74 -27.65 -75.80
N MET A 15 -9.57 -27.04 -75.72
CA MET A 15 -9.23 -25.88 -74.89
C MET A 15 -9.77 -24.61 -75.57
N LEU A 16 -10.66 -23.87 -74.92
CA LEU A 16 -11.05 -22.51 -75.30
C LEU A 16 -10.74 -21.58 -74.12
N LEU A 17 -9.87 -20.59 -74.37
CA LEU A 17 -9.45 -19.56 -73.44
C LEU A 17 -10.65 -18.70 -72.99
N LEU A 18 -10.91 -18.66 -71.68
CA LEU A 18 -11.73 -17.63 -71.02
C LEU A 18 -10.95 -17.11 -69.82
N PHE A 19 -10.43 -15.89 -69.96
CA PHE A 19 -9.97 -15.06 -68.86
C PHE A 19 -11.18 -14.76 -67.95
N CYS A 20 -11.20 -15.31 -66.74
CA CYS A 20 -12.06 -14.85 -65.66
C CYS A 20 -11.20 -14.07 -64.65
N PRO A 21 -11.61 -12.86 -64.26
CA PRO A 21 -10.79 -12.01 -63.42
C PRO A 21 -10.74 -12.57 -62.00
N VAL A 22 -9.56 -12.46 -61.39
CA VAL A 22 -9.34 -12.66 -59.96
C VAL A 22 -10.21 -11.64 -59.22
N LEU A 23 -11.24 -12.11 -58.52
CA LEU A 23 -11.91 -11.34 -57.48
C LEU A 23 -10.93 -11.22 -56.32
N ALA A 24 -10.27 -10.07 -56.22
CA ALA A 24 -9.68 -9.64 -54.98
C ALA A 24 -10.81 -9.43 -53.97
N VAL A 25 -10.85 -10.26 -52.93
CA VAL A 25 -11.66 -9.99 -51.74
C VAL A 25 -10.83 -9.03 -50.90
N GLY A 26 -11.09 -7.73 -51.06
CA GLY A 26 -10.74 -6.72 -50.07
C GLY A 26 -11.81 -6.71 -48.98
N ALA A 27 -11.36 -6.70 -47.73
CA ALA A 27 -12.13 -6.26 -46.57
C ALA A 27 -11.11 -5.70 -45.57
N ASP A 28 -10.63 -4.48 -45.83
CA ASP A 28 -10.18 -3.59 -44.77
C ASP A 28 -11.46 -3.21 -43.99
N ASP A 29 -11.53 -3.59 -42.71
CA ASP A 29 -12.49 -3.00 -41.79
C ASP A 29 -12.01 -1.57 -41.48
N ASP A 30 -12.46 -0.59 -42.28
CA ASP A 30 -12.13 0.83 -42.09
C ASP A 30 -12.53 1.29 -40.66
N VAL A 31 -11.56 1.37 -39.76
CA VAL A 31 -11.75 1.91 -38.41
C VAL A 31 -12.06 3.40 -38.54
N LYS A 32 -13.26 3.79 -38.10
CA LYS A 32 -13.72 5.17 -38.23
C LYS A 32 -12.98 6.09 -37.25
N PRO A 33 -12.60 7.31 -37.69
CA PRO A 33 -12.11 8.34 -36.79
C PRO A 33 -13.11 8.67 -35.70
N ILE A 34 -12.61 8.86 -34.48
CA ILE A 34 -13.41 9.29 -33.34
C ILE A 34 -13.53 10.82 -33.35
N ALA A 35 -14.73 11.32 -33.05
CA ALA A 35 -14.96 12.74 -32.84
C ALA A 35 -14.18 13.20 -31.60
N ILE A 36 -13.67 14.44 -31.62
CA ILE A 36 -13.00 15.03 -30.46
C ILE A 36 -13.92 16.12 -29.93
N ALA A 37 -14.43 15.96 -28.71
CA ALA A 37 -15.33 16.95 -28.11
C ALA A 37 -14.60 18.28 -27.89
N GLU A 38 -15.32 19.38 -28.09
CA GLU A 38 -14.79 20.71 -27.82
C GLU A 38 -14.90 21.03 -26.32
N ILE A 39 -13.76 21.08 -25.64
CA ILE A 39 -13.67 21.46 -24.23
C ILE A 39 -13.20 22.91 -24.13
N THR A 40 -14.06 23.79 -23.64
CA THR A 40 -13.77 25.24 -23.54
C THR A 40 -13.21 25.65 -22.16
N ARG A 41 -13.38 24.81 -21.13
CA ARG A 41 -12.88 25.10 -19.78
C ARG A 41 -11.36 25.00 -19.72
N GLN A 42 -10.76 25.85 -18.88
CA GLN A 42 -9.31 25.88 -18.68
C GLN A 42 -8.87 25.14 -17.43
N GLY A 43 -7.58 24.79 -17.36
CA GLY A 43 -6.95 24.25 -16.15
C GLY A 43 -7.13 22.75 -16.02
N ILE A 44 -7.02 22.02 -17.14
CA ILE A 44 -7.15 20.56 -17.13
C ILE A 44 -5.93 19.98 -16.39
N GLY A 45 -6.18 19.31 -15.27
CA GLY A 45 -5.13 18.78 -14.40
C GLY A 45 -4.68 17.38 -14.83
N PHE A 46 -3.37 17.16 -14.97
CA PHE A 46 -2.84 15.87 -15.36
C PHE A 46 -3.27 14.76 -14.38
N ASP A 47 -3.03 14.94 -13.07
CA ASP A 47 -3.25 13.88 -12.07
C ASP A 47 -4.72 13.50 -11.89
N LYS A 48 -5.61 14.50 -11.97
CA LYS A 48 -7.04 14.35 -11.68
C LYS A 48 -7.85 13.93 -12.88
N GLU A 49 -7.42 14.29 -14.09
CA GLU A 49 -8.29 14.25 -15.26
C GLU A 49 -7.65 13.48 -16.42
N ILE A 50 -6.33 13.60 -16.64
CA ILE A 50 -5.66 12.92 -17.75
C ILE A 50 -5.11 11.56 -17.33
N ALA A 51 -4.43 11.49 -16.19
CA ALA A 51 -3.81 10.26 -15.71
C ALA A 51 -4.83 9.13 -15.49
N PRO A 52 -6.07 9.35 -14.99
CA PRO A 52 -7.09 8.30 -14.92
C PRO A 52 -7.47 7.75 -16.31
N ILE A 53 -7.59 8.61 -17.32
CA ILE A 53 -7.89 8.21 -18.70
C ILE A 53 -6.75 7.32 -19.22
N LEU A 54 -5.50 7.80 -19.14
CA LEU A 54 -4.34 7.04 -19.60
C LEU A 54 -4.19 5.71 -18.86
N ARG A 55 -4.46 5.67 -17.55
CA ARG A 55 -4.43 4.43 -16.75
C ARG A 55 -5.45 3.41 -17.22
N SER A 56 -6.68 3.87 -17.49
CA SER A 56 -7.79 3.03 -17.92
C SER A 56 -7.57 2.42 -19.31
N HIS A 57 -6.95 3.17 -20.23
CA HIS A 57 -6.95 2.79 -21.65
C HIS A 57 -5.56 2.44 -22.21
N CYS A 58 -4.47 2.93 -21.62
CA CYS A 58 -3.17 2.94 -22.29
C CYS A 58 -2.04 2.30 -21.47
N THR A 59 -2.07 2.39 -20.13
CA THR A 59 -0.94 1.95 -19.31
C THR A 59 -0.75 0.44 -19.22
N ALA A 60 -1.69 -0.36 -19.74
CA ALA A 60 -1.49 -1.80 -19.84
C ALA A 60 -0.33 -2.16 -20.79
N CYS A 61 -0.15 -1.38 -21.87
CA CYS A 61 0.91 -1.58 -22.87
C CYS A 61 2.02 -0.52 -22.79
N HIS A 62 1.72 0.67 -22.27
CA HIS A 62 2.64 1.82 -22.27
C HIS A 62 3.17 2.17 -20.85
N ARG A 63 3.70 1.16 -20.13
CA ARG A 63 4.21 1.32 -18.76
C ARG A 63 5.65 0.78 -18.61
N GLY A 64 6.50 1.55 -17.91
CA GLY A 64 7.87 1.14 -17.60
C GLY A 64 8.81 1.07 -18.82
N ASN A 65 9.91 0.32 -18.67
CA ASN A 65 10.98 0.23 -19.68
C ASN A 65 10.72 -0.81 -20.78
N ASP A 66 9.70 -1.65 -20.62
CA ASP A 66 9.29 -2.69 -21.59
C ASP A 66 8.01 -2.28 -22.35
N ALA A 67 7.72 -0.97 -22.39
CA ALA A 67 6.53 -0.43 -23.02
C ALA A 67 6.57 -0.57 -24.55
N ASP A 68 5.40 -0.77 -25.17
CA ASP A 68 5.29 -0.78 -26.63
C ASP A 68 5.80 0.53 -27.23
N GLY A 69 6.74 0.42 -28.17
CA GLY A 69 7.41 1.55 -28.81
C GLY A 69 8.24 2.41 -27.86
N SER A 70 8.71 1.86 -26.74
CA SER A 70 9.50 2.55 -25.71
C SER A 70 8.79 3.77 -25.08
N LEU A 71 7.46 3.85 -25.20
CA LEU A 71 6.68 5.00 -24.74
C LEU A 71 6.03 4.72 -23.38
N SER A 72 6.41 5.48 -22.34
CA SER A 72 5.72 5.45 -21.04
C SER A 72 4.72 6.60 -20.91
N LEU A 73 3.49 6.25 -20.54
CA LEU A 73 2.38 7.20 -20.34
C LEU A 73 2.08 7.50 -18.86
N GLU A 74 3.01 7.19 -17.96
CA GLU A 74 2.79 7.30 -16.50
C GLU A 74 3.04 8.72 -15.94
N THR A 75 3.87 9.52 -16.60
CA THR A 75 4.24 10.87 -16.13
C THR A 75 4.27 11.86 -17.29
N VAL A 76 4.03 13.14 -17.04
CA VAL A 76 4.08 14.16 -18.10
C VAL A 76 5.47 14.24 -18.73
N ALA A 77 6.51 14.05 -17.92
CA ALA A 77 7.90 14.02 -18.39
C ALA A 77 8.12 12.89 -19.41
N ALA A 78 7.69 11.66 -19.09
CA ALA A 78 7.85 10.51 -19.98
C ALA A 78 7.01 10.64 -21.27
N ILE A 79 5.77 11.12 -21.17
CA ILE A 79 4.91 11.34 -22.34
C ILE A 79 5.55 12.41 -23.26
N ARG A 80 6.18 13.43 -22.68
CA ARG A 80 6.85 14.50 -23.43
C ARG A 80 8.16 14.05 -24.05
N GLU A 81 8.93 13.20 -23.36
CA GLU A 81 10.14 12.57 -23.90
C GLU A 81 9.79 11.69 -25.11
N GLY A 82 8.69 10.95 -25.02
CA GLY A 82 8.18 10.13 -26.11
C GLY A 82 8.83 8.75 -26.17
N GLY A 83 8.59 8.05 -27.27
CA GLY A 83 9.15 6.74 -27.56
C GLY A 83 9.86 6.73 -28.91
N ASP A 84 9.91 5.56 -29.55
CA ASP A 84 10.60 5.37 -30.84
C ASP A 84 10.02 6.26 -31.97
N SER A 85 8.74 6.61 -31.87
CA SER A 85 8.04 7.52 -32.80
C SER A 85 8.17 9.01 -32.43
N GLY A 86 9.02 9.34 -31.46
CA GLY A 86 9.22 10.71 -30.97
C GLY A 86 8.22 11.10 -29.86
N PRO A 87 8.10 12.41 -29.55
CA PRO A 87 7.30 12.90 -28.44
C PRO A 87 5.82 12.56 -28.63
N ALA A 88 5.17 12.00 -27.60
CA ALA A 88 3.76 11.65 -27.69
C ALA A 88 2.86 12.90 -27.81
N PHE A 89 3.31 14.04 -27.28
CA PHE A 89 2.66 15.33 -27.56
C PHE A 89 3.63 16.48 -27.71
N VAL A 90 3.15 17.52 -28.40
CA VAL A 90 3.83 18.81 -28.49
C VAL A 90 3.01 19.86 -27.73
N PRO A 91 3.58 20.52 -26.70
CA PRO A 91 2.88 21.55 -25.93
C PRO A 91 2.21 22.62 -26.82
N GLY A 92 0.93 22.90 -26.58
CA GLY A 92 0.16 23.89 -27.35
C GLY A 92 -0.39 23.38 -28.68
N LYS A 93 -0.14 22.11 -29.03
CA LYS A 93 -0.54 21.52 -30.31
C LYS A 93 -1.32 20.22 -30.12
N GLY A 94 -2.42 20.26 -29.38
CA GLY A 94 -3.21 19.07 -29.05
C GLY A 94 -3.72 18.33 -30.28
N GLY A 95 -4.19 19.05 -31.31
CA GLY A 95 -4.67 18.44 -32.56
C GLY A 95 -3.56 17.83 -33.44
N GLU A 96 -2.32 18.26 -33.28
CA GLU A 96 -1.16 17.77 -34.07
C GLU A 96 -0.31 16.76 -33.29
N SER A 97 -0.65 16.50 -32.02
CA SER A 97 0.10 15.61 -31.15
C SER A 97 -0.20 14.14 -31.47
N LEU A 98 0.85 13.33 -31.55
CA LEU A 98 0.77 11.93 -31.94
C LEU A 98 -0.24 11.16 -31.08
N LEU A 99 -0.18 11.32 -29.76
CA LEU A 99 -1.05 10.69 -28.78
C LEU A 99 -2.55 10.91 -29.07
N VAL A 100 -2.93 12.12 -29.48
CA VAL A 100 -4.33 12.44 -29.82
C VAL A 100 -4.71 11.86 -31.18
N LYS A 101 -3.80 11.87 -32.16
CA LYS A 101 -4.08 11.38 -33.52
C LYS A 101 -4.25 9.86 -33.56
N VAL A 102 -3.38 9.11 -32.89
CA VAL A 102 -3.47 7.65 -32.83
C VAL A 102 -4.70 7.20 -32.02
N ALA A 103 -4.98 7.85 -30.88
CA ALA A 103 -6.13 7.53 -30.03
C ALA A 103 -7.48 7.94 -30.65
N ALA A 104 -7.48 8.91 -31.56
CA ALA A 104 -8.67 9.31 -32.31
C ALA A 104 -8.83 8.53 -33.63
N HIS A 105 -7.99 7.54 -33.89
CA HIS A 105 -7.94 6.76 -35.14
C HIS A 105 -7.77 7.65 -36.38
N ARG A 106 -6.85 8.62 -36.32
CA ARG A 106 -6.55 9.56 -37.40
C ARG A 106 -5.14 9.39 -37.98
N GLU A 107 -4.32 8.57 -37.36
CA GLU A 107 -2.95 8.27 -37.77
C GLU A 107 -2.59 6.85 -37.33
N GLU A 108 -1.84 6.13 -38.17
CA GLU A 108 -1.37 4.79 -37.85
C GLU A 108 -0.09 4.82 -36.98
N PRO A 109 0.09 3.86 -36.05
CA PRO A 109 -0.86 2.81 -35.71
C PRO A 109 -2.08 3.36 -34.96
N ILE A 110 -3.29 2.87 -35.27
CA ILE A 110 -4.48 3.18 -34.47
C ILE A 110 -4.34 2.62 -33.05
N MET A 111 -4.83 3.37 -32.06
CA MET A 111 -4.75 3.00 -30.65
C MET A 111 -6.13 3.05 -29.97
N PRO A 112 -6.53 1.99 -29.24
CA PRO A 112 -5.83 0.71 -29.09
C PRO A 112 -5.88 -0.12 -30.39
N PRO A 113 -4.91 -1.03 -30.63
CA PRO A 113 -5.00 -1.98 -31.72
C PRO A 113 -6.28 -2.81 -31.61
N LEU A 114 -6.94 -3.11 -32.75
CA LEU A 114 -8.21 -3.85 -32.76
C LEU A 114 -8.10 -5.24 -32.12
N ASP A 115 -6.93 -5.87 -32.24
CA ASP A 115 -6.61 -7.22 -31.79
C ASP A 115 -5.77 -7.23 -30.50
N ASN A 116 -5.91 -6.21 -29.65
CA ASN A 116 -5.16 -6.14 -28.41
C ASN A 116 -5.59 -7.21 -27.37
N ASP A 117 -4.60 -7.88 -26.76
CA ASP A 117 -4.81 -8.94 -25.75
C ASP A 117 -5.22 -8.41 -24.37
N VAL A 118 -5.28 -7.08 -24.20
CA VAL A 118 -5.54 -6.41 -22.91
C VAL A 118 -6.97 -5.88 -22.78
N ASN A 119 -7.82 -6.11 -23.79
CA ASN A 119 -9.19 -5.60 -23.86
C ASN A 119 -9.30 -4.07 -23.63
N ALA A 120 -8.29 -3.31 -24.06
CA ALA A 120 -8.34 -1.86 -24.05
C ALA A 120 -9.42 -1.37 -25.02
N SER A 121 -10.28 -0.46 -24.54
CA SER A 121 -11.31 0.17 -25.35
C SER A 121 -10.85 1.53 -25.89
N PRO A 122 -11.35 1.96 -27.07
CA PRO A 122 -11.09 3.30 -27.58
C PRO A 122 -11.60 4.40 -26.64
N LEU A 123 -10.94 5.56 -26.68
CA LEU A 123 -11.36 6.73 -25.91
C LEU A 123 -12.70 7.29 -26.41
N SER A 124 -13.50 7.81 -25.47
CA SER A 124 -14.71 8.59 -25.81
C SER A 124 -14.35 9.96 -26.41
N PRO A 125 -15.28 10.60 -27.15
CA PRO A 125 -15.09 11.96 -27.64
C PRO A 125 -14.73 12.97 -26.55
N GLU A 126 -15.34 12.86 -25.37
CA GLU A 126 -15.09 13.70 -24.21
C GLU A 126 -13.67 13.52 -23.66
N GLU A 127 -13.21 12.27 -23.53
CA GLU A 127 -11.85 11.96 -23.06
C GLU A 127 -10.79 12.46 -24.05
N LEU A 128 -11.02 12.28 -25.36
CA LEU A 128 -10.17 12.86 -26.40
C LEU A 128 -10.17 14.39 -26.34
N GLY A 129 -11.33 15.00 -26.05
CA GLY A 129 -11.47 16.44 -25.85
C GLY A 129 -10.65 16.95 -24.67
N LEU A 130 -10.69 16.25 -23.54
CA LEU A 130 -9.89 16.57 -22.35
C LEU A 130 -8.39 16.43 -22.60
N LEU A 131 -7.98 15.32 -23.23
CA LEU A 131 -6.59 15.05 -23.57
C LEU A 131 -6.03 16.12 -24.53
N LYS A 132 -6.78 16.44 -25.59
CA LYS A 132 -6.43 17.51 -26.52
C LYS A 132 -6.33 18.84 -25.79
N ARG A 133 -7.32 19.19 -24.96
CA ARG A 133 -7.36 20.47 -24.24
C ARG A 133 -6.19 20.63 -23.29
N TRP A 134 -5.83 19.60 -22.55
CA TRP A 134 -4.65 19.60 -21.67
C TRP A 134 -3.36 19.85 -22.45
N ILE A 135 -3.19 19.23 -23.62
CA ILE A 135 -2.02 19.46 -24.48
C ILE A 135 -2.02 20.90 -25.02
N ASP A 136 -3.17 21.42 -25.46
CA ASP A 136 -3.33 22.81 -25.90
C ASP A 136 -2.93 23.82 -24.79
N GLU A 137 -3.10 23.45 -23.51
CA GLU A 137 -2.67 24.22 -22.34
C GLU A 137 -1.17 24.08 -22.00
N GLY A 138 -0.44 23.36 -22.85
CA GLY A 138 0.99 23.13 -22.75
C GLY A 138 1.36 21.79 -22.12
N GLY A 139 0.39 20.90 -21.91
CA GLY A 139 0.60 19.55 -21.37
C GLY A 139 1.43 19.60 -20.09
N LYS A 140 1.00 20.44 -19.14
CA LYS A 140 1.76 20.70 -17.92
C LYS A 140 1.41 19.65 -16.88
N GLU A 141 2.39 19.31 -16.05
CA GLU A 141 2.11 18.73 -14.74
C GLU A 141 1.07 19.60 -14.04
N SER A 142 0.17 18.97 -13.28
CA SER A 142 -0.78 19.73 -12.46
C SER A 142 0.04 20.74 -11.67
N SER A 143 -0.20 22.04 -11.87
CA SER A 143 0.45 23.05 -11.06
C SER A 143 0.05 22.74 -9.62
N LYS A 144 1.01 22.29 -8.82
CA LYS A 144 0.83 22.15 -7.38
C LYS A 144 0.64 23.54 -6.80
N SER A 145 -0.57 24.08 -6.94
CA SER A 145 -1.20 24.69 -5.79
C SER A 145 -1.50 23.53 -4.84
N ALA A 146 -0.45 23.00 -4.18
CA ALA A 146 -0.66 22.46 -2.87
C ALA A 146 -1.29 23.63 -2.12
N ALA A 147 -2.59 23.55 -1.85
CA ALA A 147 -3.14 24.39 -0.81
C ALA A 147 -2.21 24.12 0.38
N THR A 148 -1.41 25.11 0.76
CA THR A 148 -0.51 24.99 1.89
C THR A 148 -1.41 24.71 3.07
N MET A 149 -1.34 23.49 3.61
CA MET A 149 -2.15 23.13 4.76
C MET A 149 -1.71 24.00 5.92
N ASP A 150 -2.63 24.78 6.46
CA ASP A 150 -2.38 25.53 7.67
C ASP A 150 -2.42 24.56 8.85
N TRP A 151 -1.23 24.11 9.26
CA TRP A 151 -1.10 23.12 10.32
C TRP A 151 -1.27 23.77 11.68
N GLN A 152 -2.18 23.21 12.46
CA GLN A 152 -2.38 23.59 13.86
C GLN A 152 -1.70 22.55 14.76
N PRO A 153 -1.09 22.96 15.89
CA PRO A 153 -0.57 22.03 16.87
C PRO A 153 -1.68 21.07 17.36
N LEU A 154 -1.34 19.81 17.60
CA LEU A 154 -2.28 18.90 18.27
C LEU A 154 -2.64 19.44 19.66
N PRO A 155 -3.92 19.33 20.08
CA PRO A 155 -4.33 19.70 21.43
C PRO A 155 -3.44 19.03 22.48
N PRO A 156 -3.01 19.74 23.55
CA PRO A 156 -2.08 19.20 24.54
C PRO A 156 -2.50 17.86 25.14
N ASP A 157 -3.80 17.60 25.31
CA ASP A 157 -4.34 16.37 25.90
C ASP A 157 -4.48 15.21 24.89
N THR A 158 -4.00 15.38 23.65
CA THR A 158 -4.05 14.35 22.61
C THR A 158 -2.99 13.30 22.88
N HIS A 159 -3.38 12.22 23.56
CA HIS A 159 -2.44 11.19 24.01
C HIS A 159 -2.73 9.75 23.53
N PRO A 160 -3.54 9.45 22.50
CA PRO A 160 -3.79 8.07 22.15
C PRO A 160 -2.49 7.39 21.70
N ILE A 161 -2.32 6.12 22.09
CA ILE A 161 -1.27 5.26 21.58
C ILE A 161 -1.85 4.39 20.47
N ARG A 162 -1.65 4.82 19.22
CA ARG A 162 -2.13 4.11 18.01
C ARG A 162 -1.13 3.12 17.44
N ALA A 163 0.13 3.22 17.84
CA ALA A 163 1.19 2.35 17.36
C ALA A 163 2.17 2.03 18.49
N VAL A 164 2.54 0.76 18.56
CA VAL A 164 3.60 0.24 19.44
C VAL A 164 4.47 -0.71 18.64
N ALA A 165 5.74 -0.83 19.01
CA ALA A 165 6.64 -1.81 18.42
C ALA A 165 7.65 -2.29 19.47
N LEU A 166 8.11 -3.53 19.32
CA LEU A 166 9.20 -4.11 20.11
C LEU A 166 10.39 -4.39 19.19
N SER A 167 11.60 -4.21 19.71
CA SER A 167 12.78 -4.69 19.00
C SER A 167 12.80 -6.22 18.96
N PRO A 168 13.41 -6.84 17.94
CA PRO A 168 13.42 -8.30 17.78
C PRO A 168 14.00 -9.07 18.97
N ASP A 169 14.98 -8.50 19.67
CA ASP A 169 15.57 -9.05 20.89
C ASP A 169 14.69 -8.85 22.15
N GLY A 170 13.57 -8.14 22.03
CA GLY A 170 12.64 -7.84 23.10
C GLY A 170 13.16 -6.87 24.16
N THR A 171 14.29 -6.19 23.91
CA THR A 171 14.92 -5.32 24.92
C THR A 171 14.48 -3.86 24.82
N TRP A 172 13.99 -3.42 23.67
CA TRP A 172 13.48 -2.07 23.42
C TRP A 172 12.01 -2.09 23.01
N LEU A 173 11.32 -1.02 23.40
CA LEU A 173 10.00 -0.71 22.89
C LEU A 173 9.96 0.72 22.34
N ALA A 174 9.08 0.93 21.37
CA ALA A 174 8.72 2.22 20.82
C ALA A 174 7.20 2.37 20.83
N PHE A 175 6.71 3.58 21.05
CA PHE A 175 5.29 3.89 20.94
C PHE A 175 5.06 5.36 20.60
N GLY A 176 4.02 5.62 19.81
CA GLY A 176 3.58 6.97 19.51
C GLY A 176 2.50 7.39 20.50
N ARG A 177 2.69 8.52 21.20
CA ARG A 177 1.64 9.16 22.02
C ARG A 177 1.20 10.44 21.31
N GLY A 178 0.06 10.38 20.62
CA GLY A 178 -0.29 11.41 19.65
C GLY A 178 0.78 11.50 18.55
N ASN A 179 1.40 12.67 18.40
CA ASN A 179 2.48 12.90 17.44
C ASN A 179 3.90 12.79 18.03
N ARG A 180 4.01 12.35 19.29
CA ARG A 180 5.26 12.23 20.06
C ARG A 180 5.76 10.79 19.99
N LEU A 181 7.00 10.55 19.57
CA LEU A 181 7.58 9.20 19.50
C LEU A 181 8.47 8.94 20.72
N LEU A 182 8.11 7.94 21.52
CA LEU A 182 8.86 7.56 22.71
C LEU A 182 9.53 6.19 22.49
N VAL A 183 10.79 6.08 22.90
CA VAL A 183 11.56 4.84 22.85
C VAL A 183 12.23 4.58 24.19
N GLY A 184 12.34 3.32 24.60
CA GLY A 184 13.03 2.99 25.84
C GLY A 184 13.18 1.49 26.07
N PRO A 185 13.99 1.07 27.06
CA PRO A 185 14.14 -0.33 27.41
C PRO A 185 12.82 -0.91 27.91
N VAL A 186 12.51 -2.17 27.59
CA VAL A 186 11.33 -2.87 28.11
C VAL A 186 11.43 -3.08 29.62
N ALA A 187 12.62 -3.40 30.11
CA ALA A 187 12.87 -3.67 31.53
C ALA A 187 12.74 -2.44 32.45
N SER A 188 12.76 -1.22 31.90
CA SER A 188 12.74 0.01 32.68
C SER A 188 11.42 0.75 32.50
N ALA A 189 10.53 0.68 33.47
CA ALA A 189 9.20 1.30 33.38
C ALA A 189 9.25 2.81 33.10
N GLU A 190 10.23 3.55 33.65
CA GLU A 190 10.25 5.02 33.63
C GLU A 190 11.19 5.67 32.61
N SER A 191 12.11 4.91 32.00
CA SER A 191 13.15 5.47 31.14
C SER A 191 12.71 5.48 29.67
N THR A 192 12.11 6.59 29.25
CA THR A 192 11.86 6.86 27.82
C THR A 192 12.62 8.07 27.34
N SER A 193 13.16 7.95 26.12
CA SER A 193 13.68 9.06 25.34
C SER A 193 12.64 9.43 24.29
N GLU A 194 12.45 10.73 24.09
CA GLU A 194 11.59 11.24 23.04
C GLU A 194 12.40 11.50 21.77
N LEU A 195 11.95 10.97 20.64
CA LEU A 195 12.52 11.24 19.33
C LEU A 195 11.84 12.46 18.73
N ASN A 196 12.64 13.38 18.20
CA ASN A 196 12.16 14.68 17.74
C ASN A 196 12.64 14.90 16.30
N ASP A 197 11.80 15.49 15.46
CA ASP A 197 12.21 15.96 14.13
C ASP A 197 12.41 17.49 14.16
N PRO A 198 13.64 18.00 13.99
CA PRO A 198 13.90 19.44 13.92
C PRO A 198 13.07 20.18 12.86
N ALA A 199 12.62 19.50 11.80
CA ALA A 199 11.80 20.13 10.76
C ALA A 199 10.38 20.48 11.22
N THR A 200 9.92 19.98 12.38
CA THR A 200 8.57 20.26 12.90
C THR A 200 8.51 21.47 13.83
N THR A 201 9.64 22.16 14.09
CA THR A 201 9.74 23.27 15.06
C THR A 201 8.82 24.44 14.77
N ASN A 202 8.49 24.72 13.50
CA ASN A 202 7.71 25.89 13.10
C ASN A 202 6.20 25.73 13.35
N VAL A 203 5.76 24.56 13.82
CA VAL A 203 4.35 24.22 14.11
C VAL A 203 4.15 23.91 15.60
N VAL A 204 5.09 24.36 16.45
CA VAL A 204 5.08 24.13 17.90
C VAL A 204 4.84 25.46 18.62
N PRO A 205 4.10 25.50 19.74
CA PRO A 205 4.13 26.64 20.64
C PRO A 205 5.59 26.93 21.08
N ALA A 206 5.93 28.21 21.32
CA ALA A 206 7.30 28.69 21.58
C ALA A 206 8.07 28.04 22.76
N ASN A 207 7.47 27.08 23.47
CA ASN A 207 7.90 26.53 24.75
C ASN A 207 8.20 25.01 24.68
N GLY A 208 7.96 24.34 23.55
CA GLY A 208 7.89 22.86 23.46
C GLY A 208 8.96 22.22 22.57
N ARG A 209 9.41 21.01 22.92
CA ARG A 209 10.26 20.18 22.03
C ARG A 209 9.48 19.79 20.76
N PRO A 210 10.11 19.83 19.57
CA PRO A 210 9.43 19.54 18.32
C PRO A 210 9.00 18.07 18.24
N PRO A 211 7.73 17.78 17.90
CA PRO A 211 7.24 16.40 17.86
C PRO A 211 7.92 15.58 16.76
N ALA A 212 7.84 14.26 16.89
CA ALA A 212 8.34 13.34 15.88
C ALA A 212 7.57 13.46 14.56
N HIS A 213 6.27 13.74 14.59
CA HIS A 213 5.42 13.97 13.41
C HIS A 213 4.52 15.21 13.64
N LEU A 214 3.89 15.72 12.58
CA LEU A 214 2.90 16.80 12.71
C LEU A 214 1.51 16.26 13.08
N ASP A 215 1.09 15.16 12.44
CA ASP A 215 -0.11 14.39 12.82
C ASP A 215 0.25 13.21 13.75
N VAL A 216 -0.77 12.55 14.27
CA VAL A 216 -0.68 11.33 15.09
C VAL A 216 0.13 10.25 14.37
N ILE A 217 1.00 9.57 15.12
CA ILE A 217 1.77 8.42 14.63
C ILE A 217 0.82 7.24 14.49
N ALA A 218 0.66 6.76 13.27
CA ALA A 218 -0.30 5.72 12.92
C ALA A 218 0.32 4.31 12.91
N SER A 219 1.63 4.20 12.71
CA SER A 219 2.31 2.91 12.59
C SER A 219 3.77 2.98 13.06
N LEU A 220 4.30 1.86 13.55
CA LEU A 220 5.69 1.69 13.98
C LEU A 220 6.19 0.30 13.62
N ALA A 221 7.46 0.19 13.24
CA ALA A 221 8.13 -1.10 13.04
C ALA A 221 9.63 -1.00 13.34
N PHE A 222 10.20 -1.96 14.08
CA PHE A 222 11.65 -2.09 14.19
C PHE A 222 12.21 -2.89 13.03
N SER A 223 13.43 -2.56 12.60
CA SER A 223 14.18 -3.44 11.71
C SER A 223 14.57 -4.75 12.41
N PRO A 224 14.82 -5.84 11.67
CA PRO A 224 15.18 -7.15 12.23
C PRO A 224 16.48 -7.17 13.07
N ASP A 225 17.38 -6.21 12.84
CA ASP A 225 18.59 -6.02 13.64
C ASP A 225 18.38 -5.11 14.87
N GLY A 226 17.18 -4.53 15.02
CA GLY A 226 16.80 -3.59 16.07
C GLY A 226 17.53 -2.24 16.01
N HIS A 227 18.31 -1.97 14.98
CA HIS A 227 19.08 -0.73 14.84
C HIS A 227 18.31 0.40 14.16
N ARG A 228 17.20 0.10 13.48
CA ARG A 228 16.31 1.09 12.90
C ARG A 228 14.90 0.95 13.44
N LEU A 229 14.21 2.08 13.48
CA LEU A 229 12.78 2.19 13.77
C LEU A 229 12.16 3.01 12.65
N ALA A 230 11.10 2.49 12.03
CA ALA A 230 10.25 3.24 11.11
C ALA A 230 9.02 3.76 11.85
N SER A 231 8.64 5.01 11.61
CA SER A 231 7.40 5.60 12.11
C SER A 231 6.58 6.25 10.99
N GLY A 232 5.31 5.87 10.89
CA GLY A 232 4.38 6.37 9.88
C GLY A 232 3.42 7.38 10.48
N GLY A 233 3.19 8.47 9.75
CA GLY A 233 2.19 9.48 10.08
C GLY A 233 1.44 9.92 8.83
N PHE A 234 0.85 11.11 8.87
CA PHE A 234 0.23 11.70 7.68
C PHE A 234 1.28 11.97 6.60
N ARG A 235 1.16 11.26 5.48
CA ARG A 235 1.98 11.37 4.26
C ARG A 235 3.49 11.25 4.44
N THR A 236 3.93 10.71 5.57
CA THR A 236 5.35 10.68 5.94
C THR A 236 5.69 9.37 6.62
N VAL A 237 6.84 8.83 6.27
CA VAL A 237 7.53 7.78 7.01
C VAL A 237 8.89 8.31 7.44
N LYS A 238 9.25 8.13 8.71
CA LYS A 238 10.55 8.51 9.26
C LYS A 238 11.32 7.29 9.67
N ILE A 239 12.58 7.23 9.27
CA ILE A 239 13.53 6.17 9.64
C ILE A 239 14.48 6.75 10.68
N TRP A 240 14.49 6.15 11.85
CA TRP A 240 15.33 6.52 12.98
C TRP A 240 16.43 5.48 13.15
N GLN A 241 17.67 5.92 13.23
CA GLN A 241 18.82 5.07 13.46
C GLN A 241 19.22 5.12 14.94
N ARG A 242 19.40 3.95 15.54
CA ARG A 242 19.98 3.76 16.87
C ARG A 242 21.49 3.67 16.75
N ASP A 243 22.17 4.62 17.36
CA ASP A 243 23.63 4.67 17.49
C ASP A 243 24.02 4.43 18.96
N ASN A 244 25.15 3.77 19.20
CA ASN A 244 25.75 3.68 20.52
C ASN A 244 26.83 4.76 20.66
N LYS A 245 26.48 5.92 21.23
CA LYS A 245 27.44 6.99 21.51
C LYS A 245 27.87 6.92 22.97
N ASN A 246 29.17 6.80 23.22
CA ASN A 246 29.77 6.79 24.56
C ASN A 246 29.19 5.75 25.52
N GLY A 247 28.80 4.57 25.02
CA GLY A 247 28.18 3.51 25.82
C GLY A 247 26.71 3.74 26.18
N ALA A 248 26.10 4.83 25.68
CA ALA A 248 24.68 5.11 25.83
C ALA A 248 23.95 5.01 24.47
N PRO A 249 22.77 4.36 24.43
CA PRO A 249 21.93 4.30 23.24
C PRO A 249 21.39 5.71 22.93
N SER A 250 21.60 6.15 21.68
CA SER A 250 21.09 7.41 21.15
C SER A 250 20.37 7.16 19.83
N TRP A 251 19.41 8.01 19.51
CA TRP A 251 18.62 7.90 18.29
C TRP A 251 18.72 9.18 17.49
N ARG A 252 18.81 9.05 16.17
CA ARG A 252 18.78 10.17 15.23
C ARG A 252 17.84 9.88 14.07
N LEU A 253 17.20 10.93 13.56
CA LEU A 253 16.48 10.84 12.30
C LEU A 253 17.49 10.60 11.17
N GLU A 254 17.41 9.45 10.53
CA GLU A 254 18.24 9.08 9.38
C GLU A 254 17.61 9.60 8.09
N ARG A 255 16.30 9.45 7.94
CA ARG A 255 15.58 9.75 6.69
C ARG A 255 14.12 10.07 6.92
N THR A 256 13.57 10.93 6.07
CA THR A 256 12.12 11.11 5.87
C THR A 256 11.76 10.72 4.44
N ILE A 257 10.78 9.84 4.29
CA ILE A 257 10.17 9.45 3.01
C ILE A 257 8.80 10.12 2.93
N GLY A 258 8.54 10.80 1.81
CA GLY A 258 7.33 11.60 1.62
C GLY A 258 7.42 12.98 2.26
N SER A 259 6.32 13.71 2.17
CA SER A 259 6.17 15.04 2.76
C SER A 259 4.68 15.31 2.95
N ILE A 260 4.35 16.03 4.03
CA ILE A 260 3.00 16.48 4.32
C ILE A 260 2.36 17.23 3.14
N ASP A 261 3.14 18.02 2.42
CA ASP A 261 2.65 18.86 1.31
C ASP A 261 2.68 18.13 -0.05
N ASN A 262 3.16 16.88 -0.07
CA ASN A 262 3.29 16.09 -1.30
C ASN A 262 2.45 14.81 -1.25
N PRO A 263 1.17 14.85 -1.70
CA PRO A 263 0.34 13.66 -1.78
C PRO A 263 0.82 12.63 -2.82
N GLY A 264 1.81 12.96 -3.66
CA GLY A 264 2.30 12.06 -4.71
C GLY A 264 3.09 10.86 -4.17
N ILE A 265 3.68 10.98 -2.97
CA ILE A 265 4.41 9.88 -2.32
C ILE A 265 3.49 9.05 -1.44
N PHE A 266 2.65 9.69 -0.63
CA PHE A 266 1.62 9.06 0.17
C PHE A 266 0.40 9.97 0.12
N GLY A 267 -0.76 9.46 -0.29
CA GLY A 267 -1.98 10.28 -0.42
C GLY A 267 -2.55 10.74 0.92
N ASP A 268 -2.35 9.93 1.96
CA ASP A 268 -2.88 10.13 3.32
C ASP A 268 -1.96 9.49 4.38
N ARG A 269 -2.51 9.03 5.50
CA ARG A 269 -1.81 8.35 6.60
C ARG A 269 -1.18 7.03 6.13
N VAL A 270 0.04 6.80 6.59
CA VAL A 270 0.70 5.50 6.52
C VAL A 270 0.29 4.69 7.74
N THR A 271 -0.78 3.93 7.61
CA THR A 271 -1.42 3.15 8.68
C THR A 271 -0.72 1.84 8.99
N ALA A 272 0.15 1.35 8.11
CA ALA A 272 0.85 0.08 8.30
C ALA A 272 2.32 0.16 7.85
N LEU A 273 3.21 -0.47 8.63
CA LEU A 273 4.64 -0.57 8.37
C LEU A 273 5.13 -1.98 8.71
N GLY A 274 6.14 -2.45 7.98
CA GLY A 274 6.80 -3.71 8.25
C GLY A 274 8.14 -3.77 7.53
N PHE A 275 9.20 -4.17 8.21
CA PHE A 275 10.48 -4.46 7.56
C PHE A 275 10.47 -5.90 7.04
N SER A 276 11.11 -6.14 5.89
CA SER A 276 11.40 -7.50 5.46
C SER A 276 12.32 -8.20 6.49
N PRO A 277 12.26 -9.54 6.62
CA PRO A 277 13.09 -10.28 7.58
C PRO A 277 14.61 -10.08 7.41
N ASP A 278 15.07 -9.73 6.20
CA ASP A 278 16.47 -9.40 5.92
C ASP A 278 16.84 -7.93 6.18
N GLY A 279 15.86 -7.09 6.56
CA GLY A 279 16.01 -5.68 6.87
C GLY A 279 16.26 -4.77 5.66
N LYS A 280 16.28 -5.30 4.43
CA LYS A 280 16.60 -4.53 3.22
C LYS A 280 15.42 -3.78 2.65
N ARG A 281 14.20 -4.25 2.89
CA ARG A 281 12.97 -3.67 2.37
C ARG A 281 12.09 -3.17 3.52
N LEU A 282 11.38 -2.07 3.28
CA LEU A 282 10.31 -1.59 4.13
C LEU A 282 9.02 -1.60 3.31
N ALA A 283 7.97 -2.24 3.81
CA ALA A 283 6.64 -2.11 3.25
C ALA A 283 5.86 -1.01 3.98
N THR A 284 5.05 -0.29 3.23
CA THR A 284 4.15 0.76 3.73
C THR A 284 2.75 0.51 3.21
N GLY A 285 1.77 0.51 4.10
CA GLY A 285 0.34 0.48 3.79
C GLY A 285 -0.36 1.77 4.22
N GLY A 286 -1.36 2.19 3.46
CA GLY A 286 -2.17 3.36 3.75
C GLY A 286 -3.20 3.63 2.65
N GLY A 287 -3.53 4.89 2.45
CA GLY A 287 -4.41 5.35 1.37
C GLY A 287 -5.42 6.38 1.84
N VAL A 288 -6.01 7.08 0.88
CA VAL A 288 -7.11 8.02 1.13
C VAL A 288 -8.37 7.20 1.45
N PRO A 289 -9.10 7.50 2.55
CA PRO A 289 -10.35 6.81 2.88
C PRO A 289 -11.34 6.80 1.71
N ALA A 290 -11.96 5.64 1.46
CA ALA A 290 -12.90 5.42 0.36
C ALA A 290 -12.30 5.62 -1.05
N ALA A 291 -10.98 5.52 -1.19
CA ALA A 291 -10.27 5.45 -2.47
C ALA A 291 -9.39 4.19 -2.54
N SER A 292 -8.74 3.93 -3.68
CA SER A 292 -7.82 2.79 -3.82
C SER A 292 -6.70 2.85 -2.76
N GLY A 293 -6.47 1.73 -2.08
CA GLY A 293 -5.46 1.60 -1.05
C GLY A 293 -4.04 1.75 -1.60
N GLU A 294 -3.10 2.13 -0.75
CA GLU A 294 -1.70 2.28 -1.12
C GLU A 294 -0.86 1.17 -0.47
N LEU A 295 -0.10 0.43 -1.29
CA LEU A 295 0.90 -0.54 -0.85
C LEU A 295 2.19 -0.31 -1.64
N ARG A 296 3.26 0.03 -0.94
CA ARG A 296 4.58 0.30 -1.54
C ARG A 296 5.68 -0.43 -0.78
N ILE A 297 6.75 -0.78 -1.50
CA ILE A 297 7.97 -1.39 -0.99
C ILE A 297 9.13 -0.46 -1.30
N TRP A 298 9.96 -0.19 -0.30
CA TRP A 298 11.07 0.74 -0.34
C TRP A 298 12.37 0.00 -0.07
N ASP A 299 13.45 0.39 -0.74
CA ASP A 299 14.79 -0.02 -0.35
C ASP A 299 15.23 0.80 0.87
N VAL A 300 15.63 0.12 1.93
CA VAL A 300 15.90 0.74 3.23
C VAL A 300 17.20 1.54 3.24
N ALA A 301 18.18 1.16 2.41
CA ALA A 301 19.47 1.84 2.33
C ALA A 301 19.36 3.16 1.55
N SER A 302 18.80 3.10 0.34
CA SER A 302 18.64 4.24 -0.57
C SER A 302 17.45 5.12 -0.21
N GLY A 303 16.37 4.55 0.33
CA GLY A 303 15.08 5.22 0.54
C GLY A 303 14.23 5.32 -0.72
N GLU A 304 14.66 4.69 -1.82
CA GLU A 304 13.96 4.74 -3.10
C GLU A 304 12.82 3.71 -3.16
N PRO A 305 11.72 4.01 -3.89
CA PRO A 305 10.66 3.05 -4.11
C PRO A 305 11.17 1.90 -4.98
N VAL A 306 11.10 0.68 -4.45
CA VAL A 306 11.36 -0.54 -5.22
C VAL A 306 10.11 -0.97 -5.97
N ARG A 307 8.94 -0.81 -5.33
CA ARG A 307 7.68 -1.25 -5.91
C ARG A 307 6.49 -0.44 -5.41
N ARG A 308 5.55 -0.21 -6.32
CA ARG A 308 4.18 0.21 -6.02
C ARG A 308 3.25 -0.90 -6.51
N VAL A 309 2.48 -1.49 -5.59
CA VAL A 309 1.46 -2.47 -5.95
C VAL A 309 0.25 -1.70 -6.51
N PRO A 310 -0.18 -1.94 -7.76
CA PRO A 310 -1.36 -1.31 -8.32
C PRO A 310 -2.62 -1.91 -7.70
N ASP A 311 -3.58 -1.06 -7.34
CA ASP A 311 -4.90 -1.42 -6.80
C ASP A 311 -4.88 -2.57 -5.78
N PRO A 312 -4.05 -2.48 -4.73
CA PRO A 312 -3.89 -3.56 -3.76
C PRO A 312 -5.23 -3.85 -3.06
N HIS A 313 -5.98 -2.80 -2.74
CA HIS A 313 -7.27 -2.85 -2.07
C HIS A 313 -8.16 -1.72 -2.59
N SER A 314 -9.47 -1.89 -2.54
CA SER A 314 -10.41 -0.83 -2.96
C SER A 314 -10.64 0.24 -1.88
N ASP A 315 -9.95 0.11 -0.75
CA ASP A 315 -9.96 1.06 0.37
C ASP A 315 -8.60 0.97 1.11
N VAL A 316 -8.42 1.78 2.16
CA VAL A 316 -7.17 1.93 2.93
C VAL A 316 -6.59 0.60 3.41
N VAL A 317 -5.29 0.41 3.20
CA VAL A 317 -4.52 -0.73 3.76
C VAL A 317 -4.19 -0.43 5.23
N LEU A 318 -4.81 -1.15 6.16
CA LEU A 318 -4.76 -0.86 7.59
C LEU A 318 -3.68 -1.64 8.34
N SER A 319 -3.29 -2.81 7.82
CA SER A 319 -2.26 -3.66 8.44
C SER A 319 -1.48 -4.41 7.38
N ILE A 320 -0.21 -4.68 7.66
CA ILE A 320 0.68 -5.47 6.81
C ILE A 320 1.57 -6.35 7.66
N ASP A 321 1.92 -7.53 7.15
CA ASP A 321 2.93 -8.40 7.77
C ASP A 321 3.69 -9.20 6.71
N TYR A 322 4.99 -9.38 6.92
CA TYR A 322 5.84 -10.17 6.02
C TYR A 322 5.77 -11.66 6.38
N SER A 323 5.78 -12.53 5.37
CA SER A 323 6.09 -13.94 5.62
C SER A 323 7.52 -14.07 6.17
N ALA A 324 7.78 -15.12 6.95
CA ALA A 324 9.09 -15.33 7.59
C ALA A 324 10.26 -15.46 6.59
N ASP A 325 9.99 -15.88 5.35
CA ASP A 325 10.97 -15.92 4.26
C ASP A 325 11.11 -14.61 3.47
N GLY A 326 10.31 -13.59 3.80
CA GLY A 326 10.32 -12.27 3.20
C GLY A 326 9.75 -12.19 1.78
N LYS A 327 9.20 -13.29 1.24
CA LYS A 327 8.72 -13.36 -0.15
C LYS A 327 7.30 -12.88 -0.34
N LEU A 328 6.51 -12.85 0.74
CA LEU A 328 5.10 -12.51 0.71
C LEU A 328 4.79 -11.39 1.72
N LEU A 329 3.80 -10.58 1.37
CA LEU A 329 3.18 -9.59 2.24
C LEU A 329 1.71 -9.93 2.41
N ALA A 330 1.28 -10.22 3.63
CA ALA A 330 -0.14 -10.25 3.96
C ALA A 330 -0.61 -8.85 4.33
N THR A 331 -1.82 -8.50 3.92
CA THR A 331 -2.42 -7.19 4.16
C THR A 331 -3.85 -7.35 4.64
N GLY A 332 -4.28 -6.45 5.52
CA GLY A 332 -5.67 -6.28 5.92
C GLY A 332 -6.12 -4.84 5.63
N ALA A 333 -7.33 -4.66 5.11
CA ALA A 333 -7.79 -3.35 4.66
C ALA A 333 -9.24 -3.04 5.02
N ALA A 334 -9.61 -1.77 4.84
CA ALA A 334 -10.96 -1.25 5.04
C ALA A 334 -11.98 -1.84 4.05
N ASP A 335 -11.52 -2.41 2.93
CA ASP A 335 -12.36 -3.12 1.96
C ASP A 335 -12.87 -4.49 2.46
N LYS A 336 -12.52 -4.86 3.70
CA LYS A 336 -12.94 -6.09 4.40
C LYS A 336 -12.21 -7.35 3.94
N PHE A 337 -11.21 -7.22 3.07
CA PHE A 337 -10.39 -8.34 2.65
C PHE A 337 -9.08 -8.39 3.42
N ALA A 338 -8.62 -9.62 3.64
CA ALA A 338 -7.21 -9.89 3.82
C ALA A 338 -6.64 -10.43 2.49
N LYS A 339 -5.47 -9.95 2.07
CA LYS A 339 -4.85 -10.35 0.80
C LYS A 339 -3.38 -10.70 1.00
N VAL A 340 -2.80 -11.42 0.05
CA VAL A 340 -1.36 -11.70 0.02
C VAL A 340 -0.77 -11.30 -1.32
N PHE A 341 0.37 -10.61 -1.27
CA PHE A 341 1.12 -10.15 -2.43
C PHE A 341 2.52 -10.74 -2.44
N ALA A 342 3.00 -11.18 -3.60
CA ALA A 342 4.41 -11.50 -3.79
C ALA A 342 5.23 -10.20 -3.77
N VAL A 343 6.31 -10.19 -3.00
CA VAL A 343 7.11 -8.97 -2.77
C VAL A 343 7.93 -8.62 -4.02
N ASP A 344 8.35 -9.63 -4.78
CA ASP A 344 9.25 -9.44 -5.92
C ASP A 344 8.59 -8.78 -7.12
N ASP A 345 7.34 -9.13 -7.44
CA ASP A 345 6.58 -8.59 -8.59
C ASP A 345 5.34 -7.78 -8.17
N GLY A 346 4.91 -7.84 -6.91
CA GLY A 346 3.71 -7.16 -6.41
C GLY A 346 2.41 -7.86 -6.78
N LYS A 347 2.45 -9.07 -7.33
CA LYS A 347 1.26 -9.79 -7.76
C LYS A 347 0.46 -10.25 -6.56
N GLN A 348 -0.86 -10.03 -6.60
CA GLN A 348 -1.78 -10.64 -5.64
C GLN A 348 -1.80 -12.16 -5.86
N VAL A 349 -1.40 -12.94 -4.86
CA VAL A 349 -1.35 -14.41 -4.90
C VAL A 349 -2.45 -15.07 -4.07
N ALA A 350 -3.09 -14.34 -3.16
CA ALA A 350 -4.23 -14.82 -2.39
C ALA A 350 -5.18 -13.68 -1.99
N SER A 351 -6.45 -14.05 -1.80
CA SER A 351 -7.50 -13.18 -1.24
C SER A 351 -8.35 -14.01 -0.29
N MET A 352 -8.65 -13.46 0.89
CA MET A 352 -9.41 -14.11 1.96
C MET A 352 -10.64 -13.26 2.24
N GLU A 353 -11.80 -13.78 1.81
CA GLU A 353 -13.12 -13.17 2.01
C GLU A 353 -13.81 -13.80 3.22
N GLY A 354 -14.45 -12.97 4.05
CA GLY A 354 -15.32 -13.45 5.12
C GLY A 354 -15.49 -12.50 6.30
N HIS A 355 -14.65 -11.47 6.43
CA HIS A 355 -14.92 -10.37 7.35
C HIS A 355 -16.09 -9.52 6.83
N THR A 356 -16.99 -9.09 7.72
CA THR A 356 -18.17 -8.27 7.35
C THR A 356 -17.91 -6.77 7.50
N HIS A 357 -16.79 -6.41 8.13
CA HIS A 357 -16.28 -5.05 8.31
C HIS A 357 -14.75 -5.02 8.08
N HIS A 358 -14.14 -3.84 8.16
CA HIS A 358 -12.71 -3.59 7.97
C HIS A 358 -11.82 -4.64 8.66
N VAL A 359 -10.76 -5.08 7.96
CA VAL A 359 -9.69 -5.89 8.55
C VAL A 359 -8.64 -4.95 9.14
N LEU A 360 -8.66 -4.81 10.46
CA LEU A 360 -7.86 -3.85 11.21
C LEU A 360 -6.45 -4.38 11.52
N GLY A 361 -6.28 -5.70 11.66
CA GLY A 361 -5.00 -6.34 11.95
C GLY A 361 -4.78 -7.60 11.12
N ILE A 362 -3.52 -7.90 10.81
CA ILE A 362 -3.08 -9.08 10.06
C ILE A 362 -1.77 -9.59 10.68
N ALA A 363 -1.61 -10.91 10.77
CA ALA A 363 -0.38 -11.53 11.25
C ALA A 363 -0.13 -12.88 10.56
N TRP A 364 1.10 -13.13 10.16
CA TRP A 364 1.59 -14.43 9.73
C TRP A 364 1.97 -15.29 10.92
N ARG A 365 1.59 -16.56 10.86
CA ARG A 365 2.26 -17.56 11.68
C ARG A 365 3.63 -17.84 11.08
N LYS A 366 4.65 -18.00 11.92
CA LYS A 366 6.04 -18.21 11.49
C LYS A 366 6.26 -19.41 10.56
N ASP A 367 5.37 -20.40 10.58
CA ASP A 367 5.44 -21.55 9.66
C ASP A 367 4.98 -21.24 8.23
N GLY A 368 4.46 -20.03 7.98
CA GLY A 368 3.99 -19.57 6.68
C GLY A 368 2.70 -20.24 6.20
N LYS A 369 1.99 -20.97 7.06
CA LYS A 369 0.81 -21.76 6.68
C LYS A 369 -0.51 -21.20 7.19
N VAL A 370 -0.46 -20.25 8.12
CA VAL A 370 -1.66 -19.66 8.71
C VAL A 370 -1.51 -18.15 8.79
N ILE A 371 -2.57 -17.46 8.42
CA ILE A 371 -2.73 -16.03 8.61
C ILE A 371 -3.85 -15.81 9.62
N ALA A 372 -3.65 -14.91 10.58
CA ALA A 372 -4.68 -14.43 11.48
C ALA A 372 -5.08 -13.01 11.07
N SER A 373 -6.38 -12.73 11.02
CA SER A 373 -6.92 -11.40 10.75
C SER A 373 -7.86 -10.96 11.88
N ALA A 374 -7.76 -9.70 12.28
CA ALA A 374 -8.62 -9.06 13.26
C ALA A 374 -9.55 -8.07 12.58
N GLY A 375 -10.85 -8.14 12.87
CA GLY A 375 -11.86 -7.37 12.18
C GLY A 375 -12.64 -6.41 13.07
N ALA A 376 -13.13 -5.34 12.45
CA ALA A 376 -14.15 -4.46 13.00
C ALA A 376 -15.55 -5.13 13.06
N ASP A 377 -15.65 -6.40 12.66
CA ASP A 377 -16.81 -7.27 12.87
C ASP A 377 -16.74 -8.04 14.20
N ASN A 378 -15.81 -7.66 15.09
CA ASN A 378 -15.60 -8.20 16.44
C ASN A 378 -15.11 -9.66 16.44
N GLU A 379 -14.51 -10.10 15.34
CA GLU A 379 -13.98 -11.46 15.20
C GLU A 379 -12.49 -11.46 14.87
N ILE A 380 -11.82 -12.55 15.29
CA ILE A 380 -10.56 -12.97 14.70
C ILE A 380 -10.88 -14.10 13.72
N LYS A 381 -10.29 -14.09 12.52
CA LYS A 381 -10.38 -15.21 11.58
C LYS A 381 -9.00 -15.80 11.32
N LEU A 382 -8.95 -17.12 11.22
CA LEU A 382 -7.74 -17.88 10.89
C LEU A 382 -7.90 -18.49 9.51
N TRP A 383 -6.89 -18.32 8.67
CA TRP A 383 -6.91 -18.73 7.28
C TRP A 383 -5.75 -19.67 7.01
N SER A 384 -6.00 -20.77 6.30
CA SER A 384 -4.90 -21.57 5.76
C SER A 384 -4.30 -20.88 4.54
N TYR A 385 -2.98 -21.00 4.39
CA TYR A 385 -2.25 -20.56 3.23
C TYR A 385 -1.43 -21.73 2.67
N PRO A 386 -1.46 -21.99 1.35
CA PRO A 386 -2.02 -21.16 0.28
C PRO A 386 -3.50 -21.41 -0.07
N GLU A 387 -4.22 -22.30 0.62
CA GLU A 387 -5.58 -22.69 0.20
C GLU A 387 -6.67 -21.64 0.49
N THR A 388 -6.33 -20.58 1.22
CA THR A 388 -7.21 -19.45 1.58
C THR A 388 -8.51 -19.86 2.27
N LYS A 389 -8.52 -21.02 2.96
CA LYS A 389 -9.70 -21.52 3.65
C LYS A 389 -9.80 -20.90 5.04
N GLN A 390 -10.99 -20.40 5.39
CA GLN A 390 -11.28 -20.00 6.77
C GLN A 390 -11.27 -21.25 7.66
N MET A 391 -10.20 -21.45 8.43
CA MET A 391 -10.05 -22.54 9.38
C MET A 391 -10.94 -22.33 10.61
N ARG A 392 -11.07 -21.08 11.04
CA ARG A 392 -11.81 -20.72 12.26
C ARG A 392 -12.22 -19.25 12.27
N ALA A 393 -13.35 -18.97 12.91
CA ALA A 393 -13.71 -17.66 13.41
C ALA A 393 -13.78 -17.72 14.94
N ILE A 394 -13.06 -16.83 15.62
CA ILE A 394 -13.03 -16.68 17.08
C ILE A 394 -13.88 -15.45 17.41
N LYS A 395 -14.96 -15.68 18.15
CA LYS A 395 -15.96 -14.67 18.52
C LYS A 395 -15.92 -14.38 20.01
N GLY A 396 -16.67 -13.37 20.46
CA GLY A 396 -16.84 -13.05 21.89
C GLY A 396 -16.16 -11.75 22.33
N PHE A 397 -15.63 -10.97 21.39
CA PHE A 397 -15.28 -9.57 21.63
C PHE A 397 -16.54 -8.71 21.63
N GLY A 398 -16.59 -7.73 22.53
CA GLY A 398 -17.74 -6.84 22.66
C GLY A 398 -17.76 -5.73 21.60
N LYS A 399 -16.60 -5.48 20.97
CA LYS A 399 -16.32 -4.44 20.00
C LYS A 399 -15.19 -4.87 19.06
N GLU A 400 -14.76 -3.97 18.19
CA GLU A 400 -13.80 -4.22 17.13
C GLU A 400 -12.51 -4.84 17.66
N VAL A 401 -11.98 -5.84 16.95
CA VAL A 401 -10.64 -6.37 17.22
C VAL A 401 -9.67 -5.54 16.38
N THR A 402 -8.80 -4.78 17.04
CA THR A 402 -8.01 -3.70 16.43
C THR A 402 -6.59 -4.12 16.07
N ALA A 403 -6.05 -5.11 16.78
CA ALA A 403 -4.71 -5.64 16.56
C ALA A 403 -4.66 -7.14 16.89
N ILE A 404 -3.77 -7.87 16.21
CA ILE A 404 -3.60 -9.32 16.35
C ILE A 404 -2.13 -9.67 16.11
N ASP A 405 -1.61 -10.64 16.86
CA ASP A 405 -0.31 -11.25 16.59
C ASP A 405 -0.30 -12.72 17.05
N PHE A 406 0.65 -13.51 16.54
CA PHE A 406 0.93 -14.86 17.03
C PHE A 406 1.89 -14.83 18.23
N LEU A 407 1.67 -15.72 19.18
CA LEU A 407 2.52 -15.86 20.36
C LEU A 407 3.81 -16.62 20.04
N GLY A 408 4.83 -15.90 19.57
CA GLY A 408 6.17 -16.46 19.33
C GLY A 408 6.13 -17.65 18.35
N ASP A 409 6.63 -18.81 18.78
CA ASP A 409 6.60 -20.05 17.99
C ASP A 409 5.35 -20.91 18.23
N SER A 410 4.48 -20.49 19.16
CA SER A 410 3.25 -21.24 19.45
C SER A 410 2.17 -20.96 18.41
N ALA A 411 1.18 -21.85 18.34
CA ALA A 411 0.05 -21.65 17.44
C ALA A 411 -0.91 -20.54 17.92
N ASN A 412 -0.86 -20.14 19.19
CA ASN A 412 -1.84 -19.26 19.83
C ASN A 412 -1.72 -17.79 19.38
N THR A 413 -2.80 -17.02 19.53
CA THR A 413 -2.83 -15.58 19.19
C THR A 413 -3.04 -14.69 20.41
N ILE A 414 -2.63 -13.43 20.30
CA ILE A 414 -2.96 -12.33 21.21
C ILE A 414 -3.62 -11.21 20.42
N ALA A 415 -4.72 -10.67 20.94
CA ALA A 415 -5.50 -9.65 20.26
C ALA A 415 -5.87 -8.49 21.18
N GLY A 416 -5.87 -7.28 20.64
CA GLY A 416 -6.34 -6.06 21.30
C GLY A 416 -7.70 -5.66 20.74
N SER A 417 -8.55 -5.06 21.56
CA SER A 417 -9.90 -4.69 21.14
C SER A 417 -10.36 -3.34 21.70
N ALA A 418 -11.26 -2.71 20.94
CA ALA A 418 -12.03 -1.55 21.36
C ALA A 418 -12.98 -1.85 22.55
N ASP A 419 -13.13 -3.11 22.97
CA ASP A 419 -13.84 -3.49 24.20
C ASP A 419 -12.97 -3.39 25.47
N HIS A 420 -11.80 -2.74 25.33
CA HIS A 420 -10.82 -2.49 26.38
C HIS A 420 -10.08 -3.74 26.85
N THR A 421 -10.09 -4.81 26.07
CA THR A 421 -9.40 -6.05 26.44
C THR A 421 -8.20 -6.34 25.56
N VAL A 422 -7.22 -7.02 26.15
CA VAL A 422 -6.20 -7.75 25.43
C VAL A 422 -6.37 -9.22 25.78
N ARG A 423 -6.57 -10.09 24.78
CA ARG A 423 -7.01 -11.48 24.99
C ARG A 423 -6.16 -12.47 24.21
N MET A 424 -5.81 -13.56 24.87
CA MET A 424 -5.08 -14.68 24.29
C MET A 424 -6.05 -15.79 23.89
N HIS A 425 -5.85 -16.38 22.71
CA HIS A 425 -6.69 -17.46 22.22
C HIS A 425 -5.89 -18.67 21.75
N ASP A 426 -6.43 -19.85 22.01
CA ASP A 426 -5.98 -21.10 21.41
C ASP A 426 -6.52 -21.19 19.98
N THR A 427 -5.65 -21.27 18.99
CA THR A 427 -6.08 -21.31 17.58
C THR A 427 -6.69 -22.64 17.16
N ASN A 428 -6.39 -23.73 17.87
CA ASN A 428 -6.88 -25.05 17.53
C ASN A 428 -8.37 -25.18 17.83
N ASN A 429 -8.85 -24.57 18.91
CA ASN A 429 -10.24 -24.67 19.36
C ASN A 429 -10.97 -23.32 19.50
N GLY A 430 -10.27 -22.18 19.46
CA GLY A 430 -10.82 -20.84 19.58
C GLY A 430 -11.08 -20.37 21.02
N ARG A 431 -10.68 -21.15 22.03
CA ARG A 431 -10.92 -20.83 23.44
C ARG A 431 -10.07 -19.64 23.88
N GLU A 432 -10.68 -18.70 24.61
CA GLU A 432 -9.96 -17.66 25.34
C GLU A 432 -9.11 -18.34 26.44
N LEU A 433 -7.78 -18.24 26.31
CA LEU A 433 -6.83 -18.79 27.26
C LEU A 433 -6.58 -17.84 28.42
N ARG A 434 -6.59 -16.53 28.14
CA ARG A 434 -6.23 -15.51 29.11
C ARG A 434 -6.76 -14.14 28.69
N ARG A 435 -7.09 -13.32 29.68
CA ARG A 435 -7.36 -11.89 29.53
C ARG A 435 -6.31 -11.07 30.28
N LEU A 436 -5.69 -10.12 29.61
CA LEU A 436 -4.74 -9.17 30.21
C LEU A 436 -5.51 -7.91 30.58
N GLY A 437 -5.73 -7.71 31.88
CA GLY A 437 -6.52 -6.60 32.41
C GLY A 437 -5.73 -5.30 32.56
N GLY A 438 -6.44 -4.22 32.90
CA GLY A 438 -5.86 -2.92 33.24
C GLY A 438 -6.12 -1.81 32.23
N SER A 439 -6.59 -2.16 31.02
CA SER A 439 -7.04 -1.19 30.02
C SER A 439 -8.40 -0.61 30.37
N SER A 440 -8.53 0.72 30.32
CA SER A 440 -9.76 1.44 30.67
C SER A 440 -10.50 2.01 29.47
N ASP A 441 -9.89 1.94 28.29
CA ASP A 441 -10.42 2.49 27.02
C ASP A 441 -9.94 1.62 25.83
N PHE A 442 -10.26 2.04 24.61
CA PHE A 442 -10.00 1.32 23.37
C PHE A 442 -8.53 0.96 23.25
N VAL A 443 -8.22 -0.31 23.06
CA VAL A 443 -6.87 -0.75 22.70
C VAL A 443 -6.72 -0.59 21.19
N TYR A 444 -5.68 0.11 20.73
CA TYR A 444 -5.44 0.31 19.29
C TYR A 444 -4.34 -0.59 18.75
N ALA A 445 -3.29 -0.81 19.54
CA ALA A 445 -2.11 -1.52 19.07
C ALA A 445 -1.54 -2.42 20.16
N LEU A 446 -0.92 -3.51 19.73
CA LEU A 446 -0.15 -4.41 20.58
C LEU A 446 1.12 -4.85 19.86
N ALA A 447 2.09 -5.32 20.62
CA ALA A 447 3.25 -6.06 20.11
C ALA A 447 3.65 -7.11 21.15
N ILE A 448 4.30 -8.18 20.69
CA ILE A 448 4.81 -9.24 21.55
C ILE A 448 6.28 -9.53 21.27
N THR A 449 7.04 -9.93 22.30
CA THR A 449 8.42 -10.38 22.11
C THR A 449 8.47 -11.69 21.32
N ALA A 450 9.56 -11.91 20.58
CA ALA A 450 9.72 -13.10 19.73
C ALA A 450 9.63 -14.43 20.51
N ASP A 451 9.98 -14.42 21.81
CA ASP A 451 9.86 -15.55 22.73
C ASP A 451 8.47 -15.70 23.37
N GLY A 452 7.54 -14.79 23.03
CA GLY A 452 6.16 -14.78 23.50
C GLY A 452 5.97 -14.37 24.96
N LYS A 453 7.02 -13.94 25.68
CA LYS A 453 6.95 -13.74 27.15
C LYS A 453 6.43 -12.38 27.58
N ILE A 454 6.54 -11.36 26.75
CA ILE A 454 6.12 -10.00 27.08
C ILE A 454 5.17 -9.48 26.00
N VAL A 455 3.97 -9.09 26.42
CA VAL A 455 3.01 -8.35 25.58
C VAL A 455 3.03 -6.89 26.00
N ILE A 456 3.05 -6.00 25.02
CA ILE A 456 2.78 -4.57 25.22
C ILE A 456 1.52 -4.18 24.47
N ALA A 457 0.76 -3.23 25.01
CA ALA A 457 -0.36 -2.63 24.30
C ALA A 457 -0.57 -1.17 24.70
N GLY A 458 -1.16 -0.42 23.79
CA GLY A 458 -1.51 0.98 23.96
C GLY A 458 -2.86 1.29 23.33
N GLY A 459 -3.50 2.33 23.83
CA GLY A 459 -4.88 2.65 23.48
C GLY A 459 -5.23 4.13 23.62
N GLN A 460 -6.53 4.40 23.58
CA GLN A 460 -7.11 5.74 23.63
C GLN A 460 -6.79 6.49 24.92
N ASP A 461 -6.64 5.79 26.05
CA ASP A 461 -6.25 6.37 27.34
C ASP A 461 -4.79 6.86 27.42
N GLY A 462 -3.98 6.58 26.39
CA GLY A 462 -2.59 7.00 26.31
C GLY A 462 -1.62 6.30 27.25
N VAL A 463 -2.07 5.24 27.94
CA VAL A 463 -1.26 4.44 28.86
C VAL A 463 -0.71 3.23 28.11
N LEU A 464 0.62 3.16 28.00
CA LEU A 464 1.28 1.93 27.54
C LEU A 464 1.28 0.93 28.68
N ARG A 465 0.95 -0.31 28.41
CA ARG A 465 0.92 -1.40 29.41
C ARG A 465 1.81 -2.54 28.97
N ILE A 466 2.47 -3.17 29.92
CA ILE A 466 3.43 -4.25 29.73
C ILE A 466 3.02 -5.41 30.64
N TRP A 467 2.77 -6.58 30.07
CA TRP A 467 2.37 -7.77 30.80
C TRP A 467 3.37 -8.90 30.62
N ASN A 468 3.52 -9.72 31.66
CA ASN A 468 4.04 -11.07 31.51
C ASN A 468 2.95 -11.93 30.86
N THR A 469 3.25 -12.53 29.69
CA THR A 469 2.26 -13.29 28.92
C THR A 469 1.82 -14.58 29.63
N ALA A 470 2.74 -15.21 30.38
CA ALA A 470 2.51 -16.53 30.97
C ALA A 470 1.47 -16.49 32.10
N ASP A 471 1.56 -15.50 32.99
CA ASP A 471 0.66 -15.34 34.13
C ASP A 471 -0.36 -14.18 33.99
N GLY A 472 -0.18 -13.33 32.98
CA GLY A 472 -1.05 -12.20 32.68
C GLY A 472 -0.88 -11.01 33.62
N LYS A 473 0.15 -11.01 34.47
CA LYS A 473 0.37 -9.90 35.40
C LYS A 473 0.89 -8.68 34.66
N LEU A 474 0.34 -7.53 35.01
CA LEU A 474 0.90 -6.23 34.64
C LEU A 474 2.25 -6.06 35.36
N ILE A 475 3.31 -5.89 34.59
CA ILE A 475 4.69 -5.74 35.10
C ILE A 475 5.25 -4.34 34.86
N GLY A 476 4.56 -3.51 34.08
CA GLY A 476 4.92 -2.12 33.86
C GLY A 476 3.81 -1.35 33.16
N GLN A 477 3.79 -0.04 33.38
CA GLN A 477 2.93 0.89 32.64
C GLN A 477 3.61 2.24 32.46
N ARG A 478 3.27 2.95 31.38
CA ARG A 478 3.73 4.32 31.08
C ARG A 478 2.52 5.19 30.81
N ALA A 479 2.08 5.93 31.81
CA ALA A 479 0.99 6.90 31.66
C ALA A 479 1.47 8.20 30.97
N PRO A 480 0.56 9.02 30.41
CA PRO A 480 0.87 10.40 30.07
C PRO A 480 1.34 11.13 31.32
N THR A 481 2.40 11.94 31.22
CA THR A 481 2.79 12.82 32.31
C THR A 481 1.77 13.95 32.39
N PRO A 482 1.14 14.22 33.55
CA PRO A 482 0.26 15.37 33.67
C PRO A 482 1.03 16.66 33.32
N PRO A 483 0.38 17.69 32.75
CA PRO A 483 1.01 18.98 32.52
C PRO A 483 1.63 19.46 33.84
N LYS A 484 2.90 19.89 33.82
CA LYS A 484 3.48 20.56 34.99
C LYS A 484 2.73 21.87 35.21
N GLY A 485 1.90 21.93 36.26
CA GLY A 485 1.27 23.18 36.73
C GLY A 485 -0.26 23.29 36.56
N SER A 486 -1.01 22.18 36.61
CA SER A 486 -2.47 22.22 36.83
C SER A 486 -2.83 22.61 38.25
#